data_AF-A0A931UVT6-F1
#
_entry.id   AF-A0A931UVT6-F1
#
_cell.length_a   1.000
_cell.length_b   1.000
_cell.length_c   1.000
_cell.angle_alpha   90.00
_cell.angle_beta   90.00
_cell.angle_gamma   90.00
#
_symmetry.space_group_name_H-M   'P 1'
#
loop_
_entity.id
_entity.type
_entity.pdbx_description
1 polymer ?
#
loop_
_entity_poly.entity_id
_entity_poly.type
_entity_poly.pdbx_seq_one_letter_code
_entity_poly.pdbx_strand_id
1 'polypeptide(L)'
;MKRTLRVVAALFGAIVVIALGLSWAIATLGSEVLALRWDRPWWLLALLAVPLLLWAGTVGDEARVPRLLVGTVSAARRAVVGWRARLRDVPGVLRAGAVTLIVIALARPQSIAAAETDERRGIDVMVVLDLSLSMRAADLKPTRLAAAKVVIQEFVERRQDDRLGAVVFGREAFLLSAPTFDHVRLAQLIGKMELGVVNGGGTAIGDGLATALAKLRHSQASSRVVVLLTDGDNNAGSMSPEYATGLAKQLGVKIFPIQMGNGDLVDVEAGRDFYGRPVYERVRFPVQPEVLKKIATETGGEFWISTDTEQLRSSMHAILDRLTKTRFEAASGDVVERFPLVLAPAVALVLIEALVRALVLRRFP
;
A
#
# COMPACT_ATOMS: atom_id res chain seq x y z
N MET A 1 15.36 35.84 47.89
CA MET A 1 15.88 35.50 46.54
C MET A 1 15.54 36.65 45.59
N LYS A 2 16.53 37.27 44.91
CA LYS A 2 16.26 38.37 43.96
C LYS A 2 15.25 37.89 42.89
N ARG A 3 14.32 38.75 42.48
CA ARG A 3 13.23 38.42 41.53
C ARG A 3 13.77 37.80 40.23
N THR A 4 14.94 38.27 39.78
CA THR A 4 15.69 37.74 38.63
C THR A 4 16.09 36.27 38.79
N LEU A 5 16.66 35.88 39.94
CA LEU A 5 17.09 34.49 40.19
C LEU A 5 15.92 33.51 40.22
N ARG A 6 14.73 33.97 40.64
CA ARG A 6 13.49 33.19 40.62
C ARG A 6 12.99 32.94 39.20
N VAL A 7 12.99 33.98 38.36
CA VAL A 7 12.61 33.83 36.94
C VAL A 7 13.54 32.85 36.22
N VAL A 8 14.85 32.97 36.45
CA VAL A 8 15.84 32.04 35.85
C VAL A 8 15.61 30.61 36.33
N ALA A 9 15.35 30.39 37.62
CA ALA A 9 15.06 29.06 38.16
C ALA A 9 13.75 28.47 37.61
N ALA A 10 12.71 29.28 37.44
CA ALA A 10 11.43 28.85 36.85
C ALA A 10 11.58 28.50 35.37
N LEU A 11 12.32 29.29 34.60
CA LEU A 11 12.64 29.00 33.19
C LEU A 11 13.45 27.71 33.05
N PHE A 12 14.50 27.55 33.86
CA PHE A 12 15.31 26.34 33.88
C PHE A 12 14.47 25.11 34.24
N GLY A 13 13.64 25.21 35.28
CA GLY A 13 12.73 24.13 35.66
C GLY A 13 11.75 23.77 34.55
N ALA A 14 11.21 24.76 33.83
CA ALA A 14 10.29 24.52 32.72
C ALA A 14 10.99 23.78 31.57
N ILE A 15 12.20 24.19 31.21
CA ILE A 15 13.01 23.52 30.19
C ILE A 15 13.28 22.06 30.57
N VAL A 16 13.66 21.80 31.83
CA VAL A 16 13.92 20.43 32.31
C VAL A 16 12.66 19.57 32.24
N VAL A 17 11.51 20.10 32.66
CA VAL A 17 10.23 19.37 32.61
C VAL A 17 9.83 19.04 31.17
N ILE A 18 9.99 19.99 30.25
CA ILE A 18 9.71 19.78 28.83
C ILE A 18 10.66 18.74 28.23
N ALA A 19 11.96 18.83 28.53
CA ALA A 19 12.97 17.90 28.04
C ALA A 19 12.70 16.47 28.52
N LEU A 20 12.32 16.28 29.79
CA LEU A 20 11.94 14.98 30.34
C LEU A 20 10.71 14.39 29.63
N GLY A 21 9.67 15.21 29.40
CA GLY A 21 8.47 14.79 28.69
C GLY A 21 8.72 14.40 27.24
N LEU A 22 9.56 15.17 26.53
CA LEU A 22 9.96 14.87 25.16
C LEU A 22 10.92 13.69 25.07
N SER A 23 11.78 13.47 26.07
CA SER A 23 12.71 12.32 26.10
C SER A 23 11.98 10.98 26.07
N TRP A 24 10.80 10.88 26.68
CA TRP A 24 9.97 9.68 26.61
C TRP A 24 9.42 9.44 25.19
N ALA A 25 8.93 10.50 24.55
CA ALA A 25 8.48 10.42 23.15
C ALA A 25 9.65 10.07 22.21
N ILE A 26 10.82 10.70 22.38
CA ILE A 26 12.01 10.44 21.55
C ILE A 26 12.51 8.99 21.75
N ALA A 27 12.56 8.50 22.99
CA ALA A 27 13.00 7.14 23.27
C ALA A 27 12.05 6.07 22.69
N THR A 28 10.75 6.38 22.59
CA THR A 28 9.75 5.47 22.01
C THR A 28 9.69 5.54 20.48
N LEU A 29 9.98 6.70 19.88
CA LEU A 29 10.00 6.90 18.42
C LEU A 29 11.34 6.49 17.76
N GLY A 30 12.46 6.49 18.50
CA GLY A 30 13.76 6.08 17.96
C GLY A 30 14.20 6.90 16.73
N SER A 31 14.47 6.24 15.61
CA SER A 31 14.86 6.88 14.34
C SER A 31 13.69 7.55 13.60
N GLU A 32 12.43 7.26 13.94
CA GLU A 32 11.25 7.84 13.29
C GLU A 32 11.09 9.34 13.59
N VAL A 33 11.77 9.87 14.60
CA VAL A 33 11.74 11.29 14.98
C VAL A 33 12.18 12.19 13.82
N LEU A 34 13.14 11.74 13.00
CA LEU A 34 13.65 12.50 11.85
C LEU A 34 12.69 12.53 10.66
N ALA A 35 11.70 11.64 10.64
CA ALA A 35 10.71 11.51 9.57
C ALA A 35 9.33 12.11 9.95
N LEU A 36 9.24 12.81 11.08
CA LEU A 36 7.99 13.42 11.55
C LEU A 36 7.52 14.54 10.62
N ARG A 37 6.25 14.49 10.25
CA ARG A 37 5.52 15.57 9.59
C ARG A 37 4.47 16.13 10.54
N TRP A 38 4.21 17.44 10.43
CA TRP A 38 3.21 18.14 11.24
C TRP A 38 2.00 18.43 10.37
N ASP A 39 0.84 17.86 10.73
CA ASP A 39 -0.44 18.12 10.03
C ASP A 39 -0.91 19.57 10.26
N ARG A 40 -0.71 20.09 11.48
CA ARG A 40 -1.22 21.41 11.90
C ARG A 40 -0.12 22.27 12.53
N PRO A 41 0.89 22.71 11.76
CA PRO A 41 2.03 23.46 12.30
C PRO A 41 1.65 24.81 12.92
N TRP A 42 0.49 25.37 12.54
CA TRP A 42 0.00 26.65 13.07
C TRP A 42 -0.30 26.62 14.57
N TRP A 43 -0.56 25.44 15.18
CA TRP A 43 -0.67 25.32 16.64
C TRP A 43 0.62 25.68 17.37
N LEU A 44 1.79 25.57 16.73
CA LEU A 44 3.06 25.96 17.33
C LEU A 44 3.12 27.46 17.67
N LEU A 45 2.32 28.30 17.02
CA LEU A 45 2.19 29.71 17.39
C LEU A 45 1.65 29.89 18.83
N ALA A 46 0.86 28.93 19.33
CA ALA A 46 0.37 28.95 20.70
C ALA A 46 1.50 28.81 21.74
N LEU A 47 2.70 28.37 21.36
CA LEU A 47 3.88 28.37 22.24
C LEU A 47 4.27 29.78 22.70
N LEU A 48 3.91 30.83 21.95
CA LEU A 48 4.14 32.22 22.35
C LEU A 48 3.37 32.61 23.63
N ALA A 49 2.30 31.88 23.97
CA ALA A 49 1.56 32.09 25.22
C ALA A 49 2.25 31.45 26.44
N VAL A 50 3.18 30.51 26.25
CA VAL A 50 3.84 29.77 27.34
C VAL A 50 4.67 30.69 28.26
N PRO A 51 5.49 31.64 27.76
CA PRO A 51 6.19 32.60 28.62
C PRO A 51 5.25 33.46 29.48
N LEU A 52 4.10 33.85 28.92
CA LEU A 52 3.07 34.61 29.65
C LEU A 52 2.45 33.77 30.77
N LEU A 53 2.15 32.50 30.49
CA LEU A 53 1.60 31.56 31.48
C LEU A 53 2.61 31.21 32.59
N LEU A 54 3.89 31.02 32.23
CA LEU A 54 4.99 30.86 33.19
C LEU A 54 5.09 32.07 34.10
N TRP A 55 5.06 33.27 33.51
CA TRP A 55 5.10 34.51 34.26
C TRP A 55 3.90 34.63 35.19
N ALA A 56 2.68 34.44 34.70
CA ALA A 56 1.45 34.53 35.49
C ALA A 56 1.37 33.47 36.61
N GLY A 57 1.91 32.26 36.37
CA GLY A 57 1.90 31.15 37.33
C GLY A 57 3.00 31.20 38.39
N THR A 58 4.03 32.04 38.22
CA THR A 58 5.17 32.16 39.16
C THR A 58 5.26 33.58 39.73
N VAL A 59 5.89 34.49 39.00
CA VAL A 59 6.24 35.85 39.45
C VAL A 59 5.07 36.83 39.34
N GLY A 60 4.11 36.59 38.45
CA GLY A 60 2.89 37.38 38.29
C GLY A 60 1.84 37.09 39.37
N ASP A 61 1.92 35.93 40.04
CA ASP A 61 1.01 35.56 41.15
C ASP A 61 1.26 36.45 42.39
N GLU A 62 2.40 37.16 42.46
CA GLU A 62 2.70 38.17 43.49
C GLU A 62 1.95 39.50 43.29
N ALA A 63 1.48 39.80 42.07
CA ALA A 63 0.69 41.01 41.78
C ALA A 63 -0.79 40.87 42.16
N ARG A 64 -1.22 39.71 42.66
CA ARG A 64 -2.59 39.52 43.15
C ARG A 64 -2.77 40.28 44.46
N VAL A 65 -3.84 41.06 44.51
CA VAL A 65 -4.26 41.86 45.68
C VAL A 65 -4.34 40.94 46.91
N PRO A 66 -3.65 41.26 48.02
CA PRO A 66 -3.73 40.45 49.24
C PRO A 66 -5.18 40.37 49.71
N ARG A 67 -5.70 39.14 49.82
CA ARG A 67 -7.09 38.88 50.25
C ARG A 67 -7.28 38.93 51.77
N LEU A 68 -6.16 38.93 52.52
CA LEU A 68 -6.14 39.03 53.97
C LEU A 68 -5.24 40.19 54.36
N LEU A 69 -5.85 41.26 54.89
CA LEU A 69 -5.15 42.37 55.51
C LEU A 69 -4.92 42.02 56.98
N VAL A 70 -3.66 41.82 57.36
CA VAL A 70 -3.28 41.55 58.75
C VAL A 70 -2.75 42.84 59.36
N GLY A 71 -3.37 43.29 60.45
CA GLY A 71 -3.08 44.59 61.08
C GLY A 71 -1.71 44.70 61.75
N THR A 72 -0.92 43.62 61.84
CA THR A 72 0.40 43.63 62.48
C THR A 72 1.44 42.82 61.69
N VAL A 73 2.67 43.35 61.59
CA VAL A 73 3.79 42.74 60.83
C VAL A 73 4.68 41.84 61.72
N SER A 74 4.40 41.80 63.03
CA SER A 74 5.22 41.11 64.04
C SER A 74 5.23 39.59 63.89
N ALA A 75 4.13 38.99 63.40
CA ALA A 75 4.05 37.57 63.06
C ALA A 75 4.85 37.24 61.78
N ALA A 76 4.90 38.15 60.80
CA ALA A 76 5.62 37.94 59.55
C ALA A 76 7.15 38.09 59.71
N ARG A 77 7.62 38.97 60.60
CA ARG A 77 9.06 39.15 60.88
C ARG A 77 9.74 37.94 61.54
N ARG A 78 8.98 37.07 62.22
CA ARG A 78 9.48 35.84 62.86
C ARG A 78 9.23 34.57 62.03
N ALA A 79 8.59 34.68 60.88
CA ALA A 79 8.30 33.53 60.05
C ALA A 79 9.56 33.05 59.32
N VAL A 80 10.03 31.84 59.67
CA VAL A 80 11.08 31.16 58.91
C VAL A 80 10.48 30.70 57.58
N VAL A 81 11.18 31.00 56.48
CA VAL A 81 10.77 30.54 55.15
C VAL A 81 10.93 29.02 55.09
N GLY A 82 9.84 28.29 55.29
CA GLY A 82 9.82 26.83 55.21
C GLY A 82 10.09 26.31 53.79
N TRP A 83 10.48 25.04 53.68
CA TRP A 83 10.76 24.39 52.38
C TRP A 83 9.59 24.46 51.39
N ARG A 84 8.34 24.45 51.87
CA ARG A 84 7.13 24.63 51.06
C ARG A 84 7.08 25.97 50.33
N ALA A 85 7.65 27.03 50.91
CA ALA A 85 7.73 28.33 50.26
C ALA A 85 8.72 28.35 49.08
N ARG A 86 9.71 27.44 49.06
CA ARG A 86 10.61 27.25 47.91
C ARG A 86 9.95 26.48 46.77
N LEU A 87 8.98 25.61 47.06
CA LEU A 87 8.21 24.86 46.05
C LEU A 87 7.01 25.63 45.50
N ARG A 88 6.79 26.88 45.94
CA ARG A 88 5.63 27.70 45.55
C ARG A 88 5.48 27.84 44.03
N ASP A 89 6.60 27.93 43.30
CA ASP A 89 6.62 28.16 41.86
C ASP A 89 6.50 26.85 41.05
N VAL A 90 6.63 25.69 41.70
CA VAL A 90 6.60 24.36 41.05
C VAL A 90 5.29 24.10 40.29
N PRO A 91 4.09 24.39 40.83
CA PRO A 91 2.85 24.24 40.06
C PRO A 91 2.81 25.09 38.78
N GLY A 92 3.36 26.32 38.82
CA GLY A 92 3.44 27.18 37.64
C GLY A 92 4.36 26.62 36.55
N VAL A 93 5.50 26.06 36.97
CA VAL A 93 6.46 25.40 36.09
C VAL A 93 5.89 24.12 35.47
N LEU A 94 5.24 23.27 36.27
CA LEU A 94 4.59 22.04 35.80
C LEU A 94 3.47 22.35 34.81
N ARG A 95 2.64 23.36 35.10
CA ARG A 95 1.56 23.79 34.20
C ARG A 95 2.08 24.27 32.86
N ALA A 96 3.15 25.06 32.85
CA ALA A 96 3.76 25.53 31.61
C ALA A 96 4.37 24.40 30.77
N GLY A 97 5.04 23.44 31.42
CA GLY A 97 5.54 22.24 30.76
C GLY A 97 4.41 21.41 30.14
N ALA A 98 3.32 21.21 30.90
CA ALA A 98 2.14 20.50 30.42
C ALA A 98 1.48 21.19 29.21
N VAL A 99 1.28 22.51 29.27
CA VAL A 99 0.72 23.29 28.14
C VAL A 99 1.62 23.20 26.91
N THR A 100 2.94 23.25 27.09
CA THR A 100 3.89 23.10 25.98
C THR A 100 3.72 21.74 25.28
N LEU A 101 3.65 20.65 26.04
CA LEU A 101 3.46 19.31 25.47
C LEU A 101 2.07 19.14 24.83
N ILE A 102 1.02 19.74 25.40
CA ILE A 102 -0.32 19.75 24.80
C ILE A 102 -0.31 20.48 23.45
N VAL A 103 0.36 21.64 23.36
CA VAL A 103 0.47 22.39 22.10
C VAL A 103 1.21 21.57 21.04
N ILE A 104 2.29 20.87 21.43
CA ILE A 104 3.02 19.97 20.53
C ILE A 104 2.12 18.79 20.09
N ALA A 105 1.33 18.21 21.00
CA ALA A 105 0.38 17.16 20.65
C ALA A 105 -0.73 17.65 19.70
N LEU A 106 -1.23 18.87 19.89
CA LEU A 106 -2.24 19.51 19.03
C LEU A 106 -1.71 19.87 17.63
N ALA A 107 -0.39 20.08 17.50
CA ALA A 107 0.26 20.21 16.20
C ALA A 107 0.25 18.88 15.40
N ARG A 108 -0.22 17.78 16.02
CA ARG A 108 -0.40 16.44 15.45
C ARG A 108 0.87 15.94 14.75
N PRO A 109 1.89 15.54 15.53
CA PRO A 109 3.05 14.87 14.96
C PRO A 109 2.60 13.54 14.35
N GLN A 110 2.89 13.37 13.06
CA GLN A 110 2.57 12.19 12.29
C GLN A 110 3.85 11.57 11.76
N SER A 111 3.95 10.24 11.84
CA SER A 111 4.95 9.47 11.11
C SER A 111 4.25 8.79 9.94
N ILE A 112 4.88 8.82 8.77
CA ILE A 112 4.47 7.97 7.66
C ILE A 112 4.98 6.57 8.01
N ALA A 113 4.11 5.71 8.55
CA ALA A 113 4.27 4.26 8.41
C ALA A 113 4.01 3.89 6.94
N ALA A 114 4.15 2.66 6.49
CA ALA A 114 3.73 2.18 5.15
C ALA A 114 2.17 2.04 5.06
N ALA A 115 1.46 2.13 3.91
CA ALA A 115 0.10 2.70 3.66
C ALA A 115 -0.89 1.62 3.29
N GLU A 116 -1.79 1.33 4.21
CA GLU A 116 -3.20 1.11 3.92
C GLU A 116 -3.92 2.41 3.49
N THR A 117 -3.52 3.02 2.37
CA THR A 117 -4.49 3.82 1.61
C THR A 117 -5.35 2.87 0.80
N ASP A 118 -6.51 2.56 1.37
CA ASP A 118 -7.64 1.81 0.82
C ASP A 118 -8.36 2.54 -0.33
N GLU A 119 -7.60 3.16 -1.24
CA GLU A 119 -8.07 3.39 -2.60
C GLU A 119 -7.61 2.20 -3.42
N ARG A 120 -8.57 1.40 -3.90
CA ARG A 120 -8.45 0.18 -4.71
C ARG A 120 -7.54 0.34 -5.94
N ARG A 121 -6.23 0.51 -5.73
CA ARG A 121 -5.18 0.35 -6.73
C ARG A 121 -4.88 -1.14 -6.83
N GLY A 122 -5.92 -1.88 -7.23
CA GLY A 122 -5.80 -3.27 -7.64
C GLY A 122 -4.88 -3.38 -8.86
N ILE A 123 -4.64 -4.60 -9.27
CA ILE A 123 -3.78 -4.91 -10.40
C ILE A 123 -4.68 -5.00 -11.63
N ASP A 124 -4.27 -4.37 -12.72
CA ASP A 124 -4.91 -4.61 -14.00
C ASP A 124 -4.27 -5.80 -14.66
N VAL A 125 -5.05 -6.86 -14.89
CA VAL A 125 -4.57 -8.06 -15.57
C VAL A 125 -5.29 -8.22 -16.90
N MET A 126 -4.51 -8.38 -17.96
CA MET A 126 -5.00 -8.74 -19.27
C MET A 126 -4.62 -10.17 -19.64
N VAL A 127 -5.64 -11.01 -19.80
CA VAL A 127 -5.46 -12.36 -20.32
C VAL A 127 -5.46 -12.30 -21.85
N VAL A 128 -4.39 -12.75 -22.48
CA VAL A 128 -4.25 -12.79 -23.94
C VAL A 128 -4.28 -14.24 -24.35
N LEU A 129 -5.40 -14.68 -24.92
CA LEU A 129 -5.68 -16.08 -25.23
C LEU A 129 -5.58 -16.35 -26.73
N ASP A 130 -4.76 -17.35 -27.06
CA ASP A 130 -4.63 -17.88 -28.42
C ASP A 130 -5.86 -18.71 -28.82
N LEU A 131 -6.39 -18.45 -30.01
CA LEU A 131 -7.50 -19.15 -30.67
C LEU A 131 -7.08 -19.71 -32.04
N SER A 132 -5.78 -19.88 -32.29
CA SER A 132 -5.25 -20.55 -33.48
C SER A 132 -5.66 -22.03 -33.53
N LEU A 133 -5.57 -22.63 -34.71
CA LEU A 133 -6.00 -24.02 -34.92
C LEU A 133 -5.21 -25.04 -34.09
N SER A 134 -3.99 -24.72 -33.68
CA SER A 134 -3.16 -25.57 -32.83
C SER A 134 -3.70 -25.71 -31.39
N MET A 135 -4.56 -24.79 -30.96
CA MET A 135 -5.31 -24.88 -29.70
C MET A 135 -6.41 -25.97 -29.71
N ARG A 136 -6.61 -26.68 -30.83
CA ARG A 136 -7.43 -27.90 -30.94
C ARG A 136 -6.77 -29.14 -30.37
N ALA A 137 -5.45 -29.10 -30.14
CA ALA A 137 -4.71 -30.24 -29.63
C ALA A 137 -5.29 -30.76 -28.31
N ALA A 138 -5.31 -32.08 -28.15
CA ALA A 138 -5.86 -32.78 -27.00
C ALA A 138 -4.78 -33.31 -26.04
N ASP A 139 -3.61 -32.68 -26.01
CA ASP A 139 -2.55 -32.92 -25.03
C ASP A 139 -2.95 -32.41 -23.63
N LEU A 140 -3.65 -31.28 -23.57
CA LEU A 140 -4.42 -30.86 -22.41
C LEU A 140 -5.89 -31.25 -22.60
N LYS A 141 -6.45 -32.02 -21.66
CA LYS A 141 -7.80 -32.54 -21.79
C LYS A 141 -8.87 -31.50 -21.40
N PRO A 142 -9.96 -31.38 -22.17
CA PRO A 142 -10.26 -32.12 -23.41
C PRO A 142 -9.53 -31.57 -24.65
N THR A 143 -9.31 -30.26 -24.72
CA THR A 143 -8.42 -29.59 -25.68
C THR A 143 -7.66 -28.47 -24.98
N ARG A 144 -6.55 -27.97 -25.56
CA ARG A 144 -5.80 -26.81 -25.03
C ARG A 144 -6.73 -25.62 -24.76
N LEU A 145 -7.58 -25.26 -25.73
CA LEU A 145 -8.53 -24.14 -25.54
C LEU A 145 -9.51 -24.42 -24.39
N ALA A 146 -10.09 -25.62 -24.34
CA ALA A 146 -11.06 -25.94 -23.30
C ALA A 146 -10.42 -25.93 -21.90
N ALA A 147 -9.22 -26.49 -21.77
CA ALA A 147 -8.44 -26.45 -20.54
C ALA A 147 -8.10 -25.01 -20.14
N ALA A 148 -7.64 -24.18 -21.09
CA ALA A 148 -7.37 -22.76 -20.85
C ALA A 148 -8.61 -22.02 -20.35
N LYS A 149 -9.78 -22.22 -20.97
CA LYS A 149 -11.04 -21.57 -20.56
C LYS A 149 -11.40 -21.88 -19.11
N VAL A 150 -11.30 -23.15 -18.71
CA VAL A 150 -11.60 -23.57 -17.33
C VAL A 150 -10.62 -22.90 -16.36
N VAL A 151 -9.32 -22.97 -16.63
CA VAL A 151 -8.31 -22.37 -15.74
C VAL A 151 -8.43 -20.85 -15.67
N ILE A 152 -8.74 -20.18 -16.78
CA ILE A 152 -8.95 -18.73 -16.80
C ILE A 152 -10.20 -18.36 -16.00
N GLN A 153 -11.28 -19.14 -16.07
CA GLN A 153 -12.48 -18.91 -15.25
C GLN A 153 -12.16 -19.04 -13.76
N GLU A 154 -11.44 -20.10 -13.36
CA GLU A 154 -10.98 -20.26 -11.97
C GLU A 154 -10.07 -19.09 -11.53
N PHE A 155 -9.19 -18.62 -12.42
CA PHE A 155 -8.32 -17.47 -12.16
C PHE A 155 -9.12 -16.17 -11.95
N VAL A 156 -10.14 -15.95 -12.78
CA VAL A 156 -11.02 -14.78 -12.71
C VAL A 156 -11.84 -14.79 -11.43
N GLU A 157 -12.39 -15.93 -11.03
CA GLU A 157 -13.21 -16.08 -9.82
C GLU A 157 -12.42 -15.86 -8.52
N ARG A 158 -11.12 -16.17 -8.50
CA ARG A 158 -10.25 -16.00 -7.32
C ARG A 158 -9.88 -14.54 -7.03
N ARG A 159 -10.14 -13.60 -7.94
CA ARG A 159 -9.54 -12.25 -7.92
C ARG A 159 -10.57 -11.15 -7.73
N GLN A 160 -11.17 -11.05 -6.55
CA GLN A 160 -12.27 -10.12 -6.27
C GLN A 160 -11.90 -8.63 -6.35
N ASP A 161 -10.64 -8.27 -6.08
CA ASP A 161 -10.19 -6.87 -5.96
C ASP A 161 -9.54 -6.29 -7.22
N ASP A 162 -9.35 -7.10 -8.26
CA ASP A 162 -8.53 -6.76 -9.42
C ASP A 162 -9.38 -6.54 -10.67
N ARG A 163 -8.93 -5.65 -11.56
CA ARG A 163 -9.60 -5.46 -12.84
C ARG A 163 -9.02 -6.44 -13.84
N LEU A 164 -9.89 -7.28 -14.37
CA LEU A 164 -9.54 -8.32 -15.31
C LEU A 164 -10.16 -7.99 -16.66
N GLY A 165 -9.45 -8.30 -17.73
CA GLY A 165 -10.02 -8.30 -19.07
C GLY A 165 -9.34 -9.35 -19.93
N ALA A 166 -9.79 -9.45 -21.17
CA ALA A 166 -9.28 -10.44 -22.09
C ALA A 166 -9.12 -9.89 -23.50
N VAL A 167 -8.09 -10.39 -24.17
CA VAL A 167 -7.84 -10.27 -25.61
C VAL A 167 -7.79 -11.69 -26.16
N VAL A 168 -8.38 -11.90 -27.32
CA VAL A 168 -8.28 -13.15 -28.05
C VAL A 168 -7.55 -12.90 -29.36
N PHE A 169 -6.72 -13.84 -29.79
CA PHE A 169 -5.97 -13.66 -31.03
C PHE A 169 -5.81 -14.97 -31.81
N GLY A 170 -5.68 -14.85 -33.11
CA GLY A 170 -5.25 -15.89 -34.04
C GLY A 170 -4.35 -15.20 -35.07
N ARG A 171 -4.74 -15.18 -36.34
CA ARG A 171 -4.08 -14.37 -37.38
C ARG A 171 -4.22 -12.87 -37.13
N GLU A 172 -5.27 -12.47 -36.42
CA GLU A 172 -5.59 -11.10 -35.99
C GLU A 172 -5.96 -11.11 -34.50
N ALA A 173 -5.87 -9.95 -33.84
CA ALA A 173 -6.17 -9.81 -32.42
C ALA A 173 -7.40 -8.93 -32.17
N PHE A 174 -8.25 -9.35 -31.22
CA PHE A 174 -9.48 -8.66 -30.85
C PHE A 174 -9.59 -8.48 -29.34
N LEU A 175 -10.04 -7.30 -28.91
CA LEU A 175 -10.38 -7.06 -27.51
C LEU A 175 -11.71 -7.74 -27.18
N LEU A 176 -11.68 -8.72 -26.28
CA LEU A 176 -12.89 -9.36 -25.78
C LEU A 176 -13.54 -8.51 -24.67
N SER A 177 -12.73 -8.01 -23.74
CA SER A 177 -13.18 -7.10 -22.68
C SER A 177 -12.03 -6.22 -22.22
N ALA A 178 -12.31 -4.93 -22.04
CA ALA A 178 -11.42 -4.04 -21.30
C ALA A 178 -11.32 -4.49 -19.82
N PRO A 179 -10.25 -4.07 -19.07
CA PRO A 179 -10.14 -4.33 -17.64
C PRO A 179 -11.39 -3.86 -16.88
N THR A 180 -12.07 -4.79 -16.22
CA THR A 180 -13.32 -4.55 -15.48
C THR A 180 -13.35 -5.34 -14.18
N PHE A 181 -14.17 -4.89 -13.24
CA PHE A 181 -14.51 -5.63 -12.01
C PHE A 181 -15.68 -6.62 -12.21
N ASP A 182 -16.33 -6.58 -13.38
CA ASP A 182 -17.41 -7.52 -13.72
C ASP A 182 -16.83 -8.86 -14.19
N HIS A 183 -16.35 -9.64 -13.22
CA HIS A 183 -15.73 -10.95 -13.43
C HIS A 183 -16.72 -11.97 -13.98
N VAL A 184 -18.00 -11.88 -13.57
CA VAL A 184 -19.05 -12.79 -14.04
C VAL A 184 -19.24 -12.63 -15.55
N ARG A 185 -19.35 -11.39 -16.04
CA ARG A 185 -19.47 -11.13 -17.47
C ARG A 185 -18.22 -11.53 -18.23
N LEU A 186 -17.03 -11.27 -17.68
CA LEU A 186 -15.77 -11.69 -18.30
C LEU A 186 -15.69 -13.22 -18.45
N ALA A 187 -15.99 -13.97 -17.38
CA ALA A 187 -16.00 -15.43 -17.38
C ALA A 187 -17.01 -16.00 -18.39
N GLN A 188 -18.18 -15.37 -18.53
CA GLN A 188 -19.18 -15.73 -19.54
C GLN A 188 -18.70 -15.46 -20.97
N LEU A 189 -18.04 -14.32 -21.22
CA LEU A 189 -17.50 -13.99 -22.53
C LEU A 189 -16.41 -15.00 -22.94
N ILE A 190 -15.47 -15.30 -22.04
CA ILE A 190 -14.42 -16.29 -22.27
C ILE A 190 -15.02 -17.69 -22.48
N GLY A 191 -16.03 -18.05 -21.69
CA GLY A 191 -16.76 -19.31 -21.80
C GLY A 191 -17.43 -19.52 -23.16
N LYS A 192 -17.80 -18.45 -23.87
CA LYS A 192 -18.40 -18.48 -25.21
C LYS A 192 -17.38 -18.48 -26.35
N MET A 193 -16.09 -18.31 -26.07
CA MET A 193 -15.07 -18.32 -27.10
C MET A 193 -14.86 -19.73 -27.64
N GLU A 194 -14.89 -19.85 -28.96
CA GLU A 194 -14.69 -21.08 -29.71
C GLU A 194 -13.68 -20.83 -30.83
N LEU A 195 -13.07 -21.90 -31.31
CA LEU A 195 -12.17 -21.82 -32.44
C LEU A 195 -12.96 -21.46 -33.71
N GLY A 196 -12.39 -20.60 -34.54
CA GLY A 196 -13.05 -20.08 -35.74
C GLY A 196 -13.84 -18.79 -35.53
N VAL A 197 -14.04 -18.33 -34.27
CA VAL A 197 -14.54 -16.96 -33.98
C VAL A 197 -13.56 -15.91 -34.51
N VAL A 198 -12.27 -16.21 -34.42
CA VAL A 198 -11.18 -15.46 -35.03
C VAL A 198 -10.55 -16.34 -36.11
N ASN A 199 -9.98 -15.73 -37.15
CA ASN A 199 -9.23 -16.47 -38.16
C ASN A 199 -8.02 -17.16 -37.49
N GLY A 200 -8.15 -18.47 -37.24
CA GLY A 200 -7.14 -19.27 -36.54
C GLY A 200 -6.04 -19.85 -37.44
N GLY A 201 -5.99 -19.45 -38.73
CA GLY A 201 -5.00 -19.93 -39.70
C GLY A 201 -3.58 -19.34 -39.50
N GLY A 202 -3.33 -18.73 -38.35
CA GLY A 202 -2.05 -18.18 -37.94
C GLY A 202 -2.12 -17.67 -36.51
N THR A 203 -0.99 -17.17 -36.02
CA THR A 203 -0.79 -16.79 -34.64
C THR A 203 0.00 -15.47 -34.59
N ALA A 204 -0.68 -14.41 -34.17
CA ALA A 204 -0.20 -13.03 -34.14
C ALA A 204 0.02 -12.57 -32.70
N ILE A 205 1.07 -13.11 -32.07
CA ILE A 205 1.42 -12.82 -30.67
C ILE A 205 1.68 -11.32 -30.48
N GLY A 206 2.42 -10.70 -31.39
CA GLY A 206 2.73 -9.27 -31.32
C GLY A 206 1.47 -8.39 -31.34
N ASP A 207 0.52 -8.67 -32.23
CA ASP A 207 -0.74 -7.91 -32.31
C ASP A 207 -1.64 -8.15 -31.07
N GLY A 208 -1.65 -9.38 -30.54
CA GLY A 208 -2.34 -9.73 -29.29
C GLY A 208 -1.81 -8.94 -28.10
N LEU A 209 -0.49 -8.90 -27.94
CA LEU A 209 0.19 -8.10 -26.92
C LEU A 209 -0.06 -6.61 -27.13
N ALA A 210 0.06 -6.11 -28.36
CA ALA A 210 -0.18 -4.70 -28.66
C ALA A 210 -1.59 -4.24 -28.29
N THR A 211 -2.59 -5.08 -28.57
CA THR A 211 -4.00 -4.82 -28.23
C THR A 211 -4.20 -4.73 -26.72
N ALA A 212 -3.58 -5.65 -25.96
CA ALA A 212 -3.58 -5.62 -24.50
C ALA A 212 -2.91 -4.34 -23.95
N LEU A 213 -1.71 -4.04 -24.44
CA LEU A 213 -0.92 -2.87 -24.03
C LEU A 213 -1.63 -1.55 -24.33
N ALA A 214 -2.31 -1.45 -25.48
CA ALA A 214 -3.08 -0.27 -25.86
C ALA A 214 -4.19 0.06 -24.84
N LYS A 215 -4.78 -0.97 -24.20
CA LYS A 215 -5.78 -0.78 -23.14
C LYS A 215 -5.16 -0.51 -21.79
N LEU A 216 -4.02 -1.13 -21.48
CA LEU A 216 -3.30 -0.91 -20.21
C LEU A 216 -2.58 0.44 -20.13
N ARG A 217 -2.22 1.07 -21.27
CA ARG A 217 -1.48 2.35 -21.32
C ARG A 217 -2.11 3.45 -20.46
N HIS A 218 -3.44 3.52 -20.44
CA HIS A 218 -4.19 4.57 -19.72
C HIS A 218 -4.66 4.12 -18.34
N SER A 219 -4.17 2.98 -17.85
CA SER A 219 -4.57 2.44 -16.55
C SER A 219 -3.89 3.17 -15.39
N GLN A 220 -4.71 3.54 -14.40
CA GLN A 220 -4.29 4.11 -13.11
C GLN A 220 -3.94 3.04 -12.06
N ALA A 221 -3.91 1.75 -12.43
CA ALA A 221 -3.55 0.66 -11.53
C ALA A 221 -2.10 0.76 -11.06
N SER A 222 -1.83 0.32 -9.83
CA SER A 222 -0.48 0.29 -9.23
C SER A 222 0.45 -0.67 -9.98
N SER A 223 -0.10 -1.75 -10.51
CA SER A 223 0.60 -2.77 -11.29
C SER A 223 -0.25 -3.16 -12.49
N ARG A 224 0.40 -3.40 -13.62
CA ARG A 224 -0.24 -3.76 -14.89
C ARG A 224 0.45 -4.99 -15.45
N VAL A 225 -0.35 -5.99 -15.76
CA VAL A 225 0.15 -7.31 -16.11
C VAL A 225 -0.60 -7.89 -17.28
N VAL A 226 0.14 -8.59 -18.13
CA VAL A 226 -0.40 -9.40 -19.22
C VAL A 226 -0.05 -10.85 -18.96
N VAL A 227 -1.05 -11.73 -18.99
CA VAL A 227 -0.86 -13.18 -19.01
C VAL A 227 -1.12 -13.65 -20.42
N LEU A 228 -0.09 -14.17 -21.09
CA LEU A 228 -0.19 -14.65 -22.47
C LEU A 228 -0.30 -16.17 -22.46
N LEU A 229 -1.40 -16.73 -22.98
CA LEU A 229 -1.59 -18.16 -23.17
C LEU A 229 -1.53 -18.47 -24.65
N THR A 230 -0.52 -19.23 -25.06
CA THR A 230 -0.26 -19.61 -26.46
C THR A 230 0.53 -20.91 -26.50
N ASP A 231 0.56 -21.58 -27.64
CA ASP A 231 1.53 -22.65 -27.88
C ASP A 231 2.82 -22.17 -28.57
N GLY A 232 2.88 -20.89 -28.97
CA GLY A 232 4.15 -20.15 -29.05
C GLY A 232 4.79 -20.01 -30.42
N ASP A 233 4.11 -20.31 -31.53
CA ASP A 233 4.63 -20.00 -32.86
C ASP A 233 4.05 -18.66 -33.36
N ASN A 234 4.87 -17.61 -33.51
CA ASN A 234 4.40 -16.36 -34.13
C ASN A 234 4.64 -16.39 -35.64
N ASN A 235 3.60 -16.68 -36.41
CA ASN A 235 3.66 -16.84 -37.87
C ASN A 235 2.71 -15.91 -38.65
N ALA A 236 2.00 -15.03 -37.93
CA ALA A 236 1.10 -14.04 -38.51
C ALA A 236 1.20 -12.69 -37.76
N GLY A 237 0.38 -11.74 -38.20
CA GLY A 237 0.29 -10.42 -37.60
C GLY A 237 1.16 -9.36 -38.28
N SER A 238 0.90 -8.12 -37.92
CA SER A 238 1.60 -6.94 -38.43
C SER A 238 2.74 -6.47 -37.52
N MET A 239 2.62 -6.73 -36.22
CA MET A 239 3.59 -6.35 -35.20
C MET A 239 4.41 -7.57 -34.76
N SER A 240 5.73 -7.38 -34.62
CA SER A 240 6.60 -8.44 -34.09
C SER A 240 6.49 -8.55 -32.56
N PRO A 241 6.68 -9.76 -31.99
CA PRO A 241 6.71 -9.95 -30.54
C PRO A 241 7.77 -9.10 -29.83
N GLU A 242 8.93 -8.87 -30.45
CA GLU A 242 10.02 -8.05 -29.90
C GLU A 242 9.61 -6.58 -29.78
N TYR A 243 8.91 -6.05 -30.79
CA TYR A 243 8.42 -4.67 -30.73
C TYR A 243 7.37 -4.50 -29.62
N ALA A 244 6.44 -5.45 -29.52
CA ALA A 244 5.45 -5.45 -28.44
C ALA A 244 6.11 -5.55 -27.04
N THR A 245 7.18 -6.33 -26.92
CA THR A 245 8.00 -6.43 -25.70
C THR A 245 8.63 -5.10 -25.32
N GLY A 246 9.22 -4.39 -26.30
CA GLY A 246 9.76 -3.05 -26.10
C GLY A 246 8.71 -2.06 -25.61
N LEU A 247 7.51 -2.12 -26.20
CA LEU A 247 6.38 -1.29 -25.76
C LEU A 247 5.94 -1.62 -24.33
N ALA A 248 5.84 -2.91 -23.98
CA ALA A 248 5.49 -3.33 -22.62
C ALA A 248 6.47 -2.80 -21.57
N LYS A 249 7.77 -2.85 -21.88
CA LYS A 249 8.83 -2.31 -21.02
C LYS A 249 8.69 -0.80 -20.81
N GLN A 250 8.42 -0.04 -21.88
CA GLN A 250 8.19 1.41 -21.77
C GLN A 250 6.94 1.74 -20.94
N LEU A 251 5.90 0.91 -21.01
CA LEU A 251 4.66 1.08 -20.25
C LEU A 251 4.73 0.53 -18.81
N GLY A 252 5.84 -0.09 -18.41
CA GLY A 252 5.99 -0.74 -17.12
C GLY A 252 5.06 -1.94 -16.93
N VAL A 253 4.67 -2.62 -18.02
CA VAL A 253 3.77 -3.77 -18.01
C VAL A 253 4.60 -5.06 -18.00
N LYS A 254 4.33 -5.93 -17.02
CA LYS A 254 4.97 -7.25 -16.94
C LYS A 254 4.19 -8.26 -17.78
N ILE A 255 4.88 -9.07 -18.57
CA ILE A 255 4.24 -10.12 -19.37
C ILE A 255 4.64 -11.49 -18.82
N PHE A 256 3.65 -12.34 -18.58
CA PHE A 256 3.79 -13.71 -18.11
C PHE A 256 3.28 -14.68 -19.18
N PRO A 257 4.15 -15.18 -20.06
CA PRO A 257 3.80 -16.16 -21.07
C PRO A 257 3.72 -17.57 -20.45
N ILE A 258 2.62 -18.25 -20.74
CA ILE A 258 2.41 -19.67 -20.45
C ILE A 258 2.30 -20.39 -21.78
N GLN A 259 3.31 -21.21 -22.07
CA GLN A 259 3.31 -22.08 -23.23
C GLN A 259 2.48 -23.33 -22.96
N MET A 260 1.52 -23.60 -23.84
CA MET A 260 0.67 -24.80 -23.77
C MET A 260 1.23 -25.89 -24.70
N GLY A 261 1.61 -27.02 -24.12
CA GLY A 261 2.24 -28.12 -24.84
C GLY A 261 3.75 -27.94 -25.06
N ASN A 262 4.37 -28.99 -25.59
CA ASN A 262 5.83 -29.13 -25.69
C ASN A 262 6.37 -29.23 -27.14
N GLY A 263 5.51 -29.06 -28.15
CA GLY A 263 5.90 -29.11 -29.56
C GLY A 263 6.05 -30.51 -30.18
N ASP A 264 5.59 -31.54 -29.46
CA ASP A 264 5.58 -32.92 -29.94
C ASP A 264 4.36 -33.22 -30.84
N LEU A 265 4.34 -34.45 -31.38
CA LEU A 265 3.17 -34.99 -32.09
C LEU A 265 2.00 -35.18 -31.12
N VAL A 266 0.96 -34.38 -31.31
CA VAL A 266 -0.24 -34.36 -30.47
C VAL A 266 -1.46 -34.81 -31.25
N ASP A 267 -2.40 -35.42 -30.54
CA ASP A 267 -3.66 -35.87 -31.12
C ASP A 267 -4.61 -34.69 -31.31
N VAL A 268 -5.13 -34.53 -32.51
CA VAL A 268 -6.13 -33.53 -32.88
C VAL A 268 -7.36 -34.25 -33.44
N GLU A 269 -8.56 -33.91 -32.95
CA GLU A 269 -9.80 -34.47 -33.50
C GLU A 269 -9.98 -34.00 -34.96
N ALA A 270 -9.85 -34.93 -35.90
CA ALA A 270 -9.94 -34.73 -37.35
C ALA A 270 -11.36 -34.94 -37.89
N GLY A 271 -12.30 -35.38 -37.04
CA GLY A 271 -13.69 -35.60 -37.37
C GLY A 271 -14.27 -36.77 -36.59
N ARG A 272 -15.40 -37.29 -37.07
CA ARG A 272 -16.04 -38.50 -36.52
C ARG A 272 -16.06 -39.59 -37.59
N ASP A 273 -15.85 -40.83 -37.17
CA ASP A 273 -16.02 -41.99 -38.05
C ASP A 273 -17.50 -42.20 -38.40
N PHE A 274 -17.77 -43.19 -39.27
CA PHE A 274 -19.12 -43.58 -39.66
C PHE A 274 -20.00 -44.00 -38.46
N TYR A 275 -19.40 -44.36 -37.33
CA TYR A 275 -20.07 -44.76 -36.09
C TYR A 275 -20.20 -43.59 -35.08
N GLY A 276 -19.83 -42.36 -35.47
CA GLY A 276 -19.92 -41.17 -34.63
C GLY A 276 -18.81 -41.03 -33.58
N ARG A 277 -17.79 -41.90 -33.58
CA ARG A 277 -16.65 -41.84 -32.66
C ARG A 277 -15.61 -40.83 -33.16
N PRO A 278 -15.01 -40.01 -32.28
CA PRO A 278 -13.98 -39.06 -32.69
C PRO A 278 -12.75 -39.80 -33.23
N VAL A 279 -12.28 -39.39 -34.41
CA VAL A 279 -11.04 -39.86 -35.02
C VAL A 279 -9.98 -38.80 -34.79
N TYR A 280 -8.82 -39.24 -34.31
CA TYR A 280 -7.69 -38.36 -34.03
C TYR A 280 -6.61 -38.54 -35.08
N GLU A 281 -6.03 -37.43 -35.52
CA GLU A 281 -4.83 -37.38 -36.35
C GLU A 281 -3.67 -36.83 -35.51
N ARG A 282 -2.47 -37.38 -35.70
CA ARG A 282 -1.27 -36.90 -35.02
C ARG A 282 -0.67 -35.75 -35.83
N VAL A 283 -0.80 -34.54 -35.31
CA VAL A 283 -0.26 -33.32 -35.93
C VAL A 283 0.86 -32.79 -35.05
N ARG A 284 1.92 -32.28 -35.68
CA ARG A 284 3.00 -31.59 -34.97
C ARG A 284 2.79 -30.08 -35.09
N PHE A 285 2.73 -29.41 -33.95
CA PHE A 285 2.72 -27.94 -33.90
C PHE A 285 4.08 -27.44 -33.47
N PRO A 286 4.80 -26.68 -34.32
CA PRO A 286 6.03 -26.01 -33.91
C PRO A 286 5.76 -25.07 -32.73
N VAL A 287 6.73 -24.95 -31.83
CA VAL A 287 6.68 -24.03 -30.69
C VAL A 287 7.99 -23.24 -30.65
N GLN A 288 7.96 -21.98 -30.22
CA GLN A 288 9.17 -21.15 -30.08
C GLN A 288 9.35 -20.68 -28.62
N PRO A 289 9.83 -21.55 -27.71
CA PRO A 289 9.97 -21.21 -26.29
C PRO A 289 10.91 -20.04 -26.05
N GLU A 290 11.94 -19.89 -26.88
CA GLU A 290 12.94 -18.82 -26.75
C GLU A 290 12.33 -17.43 -26.92
N VAL A 291 11.37 -17.26 -27.83
CA VAL A 291 10.66 -15.99 -28.03
C VAL A 291 9.85 -15.65 -26.78
N LEU A 292 9.07 -16.61 -26.26
CA LEU A 292 8.27 -16.43 -25.06
C LEU A 292 9.14 -16.14 -23.82
N LYS A 293 10.23 -16.88 -23.64
CA LYS A 293 11.19 -16.68 -22.54
C LYS A 293 11.84 -15.30 -22.60
N LYS A 294 12.17 -14.82 -23.80
CA LYS A 294 12.70 -13.47 -24.01
C LYS A 294 11.70 -12.39 -23.61
N ILE A 295 10.42 -12.52 -24.04
CA ILE A 295 9.34 -11.61 -23.65
C ILE A 295 9.21 -11.52 -22.13
N ALA A 296 9.19 -12.66 -21.44
CA ALA A 296 9.08 -12.72 -19.99
C ALA A 296 10.27 -12.01 -19.31
N THR A 297 11.48 -12.35 -19.72
CA THR A 297 12.73 -11.84 -19.11
C THR A 297 12.87 -10.33 -19.30
N GLU A 298 12.58 -9.82 -20.50
CA GLU A 298 12.74 -8.39 -20.81
C GLU A 298 11.69 -7.50 -20.12
N THR A 299 10.51 -8.04 -19.83
CA THR A 299 9.42 -7.32 -19.15
C THR A 299 9.37 -7.54 -17.64
N GLY A 300 10.25 -8.39 -17.09
CA GLY A 300 10.29 -8.71 -15.65
C GLY A 300 9.16 -9.63 -15.19
N GLY A 301 8.63 -10.43 -16.11
CA GLY A 301 7.75 -11.57 -15.80
C GLY A 301 8.51 -12.89 -15.78
N GLU A 302 7.76 -13.98 -15.82
CA GLU A 302 8.26 -15.36 -15.76
C GLU A 302 7.58 -16.19 -16.85
N PHE A 303 8.29 -17.22 -17.31
CA PHE A 303 7.86 -18.10 -18.38
C PHE A 303 7.59 -19.50 -17.83
N TRP A 304 6.43 -20.07 -18.17
CA TRP A 304 6.07 -21.44 -17.81
C TRP A 304 5.70 -22.26 -19.04
N ILE A 305 5.97 -23.55 -18.95
CA ILE A 305 5.47 -24.56 -19.88
C ILE A 305 4.45 -25.38 -19.12
N SER A 306 3.29 -25.62 -19.73
CA SER A 306 2.23 -26.44 -19.17
C SER A 306 1.90 -27.57 -20.13
N THR A 307 2.26 -28.80 -19.75
CA THR A 307 1.96 -30.00 -20.54
C THR A 307 0.62 -30.64 -20.18
N ASP A 308 0.04 -30.25 -19.04
CA ASP A 308 -1.25 -30.72 -18.56
C ASP A 308 -2.05 -29.58 -17.92
N THR A 309 -3.34 -29.82 -17.67
CA THR A 309 -4.27 -28.82 -17.10
C THR A 309 -3.91 -28.44 -15.66
N GLU A 310 -3.31 -29.34 -14.87
CA GLU A 310 -2.90 -29.04 -13.49
C GLU A 310 -1.67 -28.12 -13.44
N GLN A 311 -0.71 -28.33 -14.35
CA GLN A 311 0.43 -27.44 -14.54
C GLN A 311 0.00 -26.06 -15.03
N LEU A 312 -0.99 -26.01 -15.92
CA LEU A 312 -1.56 -24.73 -16.36
C LEU A 312 -2.18 -23.98 -15.18
N ARG A 313 -2.98 -24.69 -14.38
CA ARG A 313 -3.59 -24.16 -13.16
C ARG A 313 -2.54 -23.68 -12.15
N SER A 314 -1.50 -24.47 -11.90
CA SER A 314 -0.45 -24.11 -10.95
C SER A 314 0.38 -22.91 -11.43
N SER A 315 0.68 -22.83 -12.73
CA SER A 315 1.36 -21.68 -13.34
C SER A 315 0.53 -20.40 -13.22
N MET A 316 -0.77 -20.48 -13.51
CA MET A 316 -1.72 -19.37 -13.33
C MET A 316 -1.80 -18.92 -11.86
N HIS A 317 -1.80 -19.86 -10.91
CA HIS A 317 -1.78 -19.55 -9.48
C HIS A 317 -0.43 -18.96 -9.01
N ALA A 318 0.70 -19.43 -9.52
CA ALA A 318 2.00 -18.86 -9.20
C ALA A 318 2.10 -17.39 -9.63
N ILE A 319 1.51 -17.05 -10.78
CA ILE A 319 1.35 -15.65 -11.21
C ILE A 319 0.56 -14.87 -10.16
N LEU A 320 -0.60 -15.38 -9.69
CA LEU A 320 -1.41 -14.72 -8.65
C LEU A 320 -0.60 -14.39 -7.39
N ASP A 321 0.20 -15.33 -6.90
CA ASP A 321 1.01 -15.13 -5.70
C ASP A 321 2.05 -14.02 -5.91
N ARG A 322 2.63 -13.94 -7.10
CA ARG A 322 3.60 -12.89 -7.47
C ARG A 322 2.95 -11.51 -7.56
N LEU A 323 1.76 -11.46 -8.14
CA LEU A 323 0.94 -10.23 -8.24
C LEU A 323 0.53 -9.74 -6.85
N THR A 324 0.13 -10.66 -5.98
CA THR A 324 -0.26 -10.33 -4.60
C THR A 324 0.92 -9.75 -3.81
N LYS A 325 2.11 -10.34 -3.92
CA LYS A 325 3.33 -9.81 -3.27
C LYS A 325 3.71 -8.40 -3.72
N THR A 326 3.52 -8.08 -5.01
CA THR A 326 3.82 -6.73 -5.53
C THR A 326 2.82 -5.66 -5.08
N ARG A 327 1.56 -6.02 -4.74
CA ARG A 327 0.59 -5.11 -4.10
C ARG A 327 1.11 -4.60 -2.75
N PHE A 328 1.71 -5.48 -1.94
CA PHE A 328 2.22 -5.15 -0.62
C PHE A 328 3.49 -4.28 -0.64
N GLU A 329 4.35 -4.43 -1.66
CA GLU A 329 5.54 -3.59 -1.82
C GLU A 329 5.22 -2.17 -2.29
N ALA A 330 4.13 -1.98 -3.05
CA ALA A 330 3.71 -0.67 -3.58
C ALA A 330 2.83 0.15 -2.61
N ALA A 331 2.14 -0.51 -1.66
CA ALA A 331 1.20 0.10 -0.72
C ALA A 331 1.89 0.62 0.56
N SER A 332 2.95 1.43 0.47
CA SER A 332 3.74 1.86 1.64
C SER A 332 3.81 3.38 1.89
N GLY A 333 2.81 3.98 2.58
CA GLY A 333 2.81 5.19 3.44
C GLY A 333 1.59 5.50 4.42
N ASP A 334 1.16 4.70 5.44
CA ASP A 334 0.02 4.99 6.32
C ASP A 334 0.44 6.06 7.29
N VAL A 335 -0.39 7.07 7.40
CA VAL A 335 -0.14 8.15 8.32
C VAL A 335 -0.55 7.70 9.71
N VAL A 336 0.41 7.22 10.51
CA VAL A 336 0.19 6.86 11.91
C VAL A 336 0.30 8.12 12.76
N GLU A 337 -0.75 8.40 13.53
CA GLU A 337 -0.77 9.52 14.46
C GLU A 337 0.05 9.22 15.70
N ARG A 338 1.10 10.02 15.95
CA ARG A 338 2.02 9.86 17.09
C ARG A 338 1.73 10.84 18.23
N PHE A 339 0.69 11.67 18.11
CA PHE A 339 0.32 12.62 19.16
C PHE A 339 0.05 11.99 20.55
N PRO A 340 -0.44 10.74 20.70
CA PRO A 340 -0.65 10.15 22.03
C PRO A 340 0.64 10.03 22.84
N LEU A 341 1.78 9.84 22.17
CA LEU A 341 3.11 9.77 22.80
C LEU A 341 3.58 11.11 23.39
N VAL A 342 3.02 12.23 22.94
CA VAL A 342 3.34 13.55 23.51
C VAL A 342 2.25 13.97 24.51
N LEU A 343 1.02 13.51 24.31
CA LEU A 343 -0.12 13.84 25.17
C LEU A 343 -0.07 13.14 26.54
N ALA A 344 0.34 11.87 26.60
CA ALA A 344 0.40 11.10 27.85
C ALA A 344 1.25 11.77 28.95
N PRO A 345 2.51 12.21 28.70
CA PRO A 345 3.29 12.92 29.71
C PRO A 345 2.68 14.28 30.07
N ALA A 346 1.99 14.94 29.13
CA ALA A 346 1.32 16.21 29.41
C ALA A 346 0.18 16.03 30.43
N VAL A 347 -0.66 15.01 30.26
CA VAL A 347 -1.74 14.66 31.19
C VAL A 347 -1.16 14.29 32.56
N ALA A 348 -0.08 13.51 32.60
CA ALA A 348 0.60 13.17 33.84
C ALA A 348 1.10 14.40 34.59
N LEU A 349 1.67 15.39 33.89
CA LEU A 349 2.13 16.65 34.51
C LEU A 349 0.98 17.48 35.11
N VAL A 350 -0.19 17.53 34.45
CA VAL A 350 -1.38 18.20 35.00
C VAL A 350 -1.87 17.49 36.27
N LEU A 351 -1.90 16.15 36.26
CA LEU A 351 -2.29 15.38 37.45
C LEU A 351 -1.32 15.60 38.61
N ILE A 352 -0.01 15.60 38.35
CA ILE A 352 1.01 15.89 39.37
C ILE A 352 0.85 17.32 39.91
N GLU A 353 0.60 18.31 39.04
CA GLU A 353 0.34 19.68 39.45
C GLU A 353 -0.87 19.80 40.38
N ALA A 354 -1.98 19.16 40.01
CA ALA A 354 -3.20 19.12 40.81
C ALA A 354 -2.96 18.47 42.19
N LEU A 355 -2.25 17.34 42.23
CA LEU A 355 -1.90 16.63 43.47
C LEU A 355 -0.99 17.46 44.37
N VAL A 356 0.06 18.07 43.81
CA VAL A 356 0.98 18.94 44.56
C VAL A 356 0.22 20.12 45.17
N ARG A 357 -0.73 20.70 44.44
CA ARG A 357 -1.57 21.81 44.94
C ARG A 357 -2.57 21.37 45.99
N ALA A 358 -3.15 20.18 45.85
CA ALA A 358 -4.18 19.65 46.76
C ALA A 358 -3.61 19.06 48.05
N LEU A 359 -2.40 18.48 48.03
CA LEU A 359 -1.81 17.75 49.16
C LEU A 359 -0.69 18.53 49.86
N VAL A 360 0.23 19.11 49.08
CA VAL A 360 1.49 19.68 49.62
C VAL A 360 1.40 21.20 49.78
N LEU A 361 0.84 21.87 48.78
CA LEU A 361 0.73 23.33 48.68
C LEU A 361 -0.73 23.79 48.77
N ARG A 362 -1.46 23.26 49.76
CA ARG A 362 -2.83 23.70 50.06
C ARG A 362 -2.82 25.21 50.30
N ARG A 363 -3.53 25.95 49.45
CA ARG A 363 -3.79 27.37 49.66
C ARG A 363 -4.95 27.44 50.67
N PHE A 364 -4.70 28.05 51.83
CA PHE A 364 -5.80 28.44 52.71
C PHE A 364 -6.69 29.43 51.95
N PRO A 365 -8.02 29.30 52.05
CA PRO A 365 -8.98 30.17 51.37
C PRO A 365 -8.80 31.66 51.72
#